data_AF-A0A1V5L4N4-F1
#
_entry.id   AF-A0A1V5L4N4-F1
#
_cell.length_a   1.000
_cell.length_b   1.000
_cell.length_c   1.000
_cell.angle_alpha   90.00
_cell.angle_beta   90.00
_cell.angle_gamma   90.00
#
_symmetry.space_group_name_H-M   'P 1'
#
loop_
_entity.id
_entity.type
_entity.pdbx_description
1 polymer ?
#
loop_
_entity_poly.entity_id
_entity_poly.type
_entity_poly.pdbx_seq_one_letter_code
_entity_poly.pdbx_strand_id
1 'polypeptide(L)'
;MINKLLTDPLKTPVVPVPGMGATKCFISDRHPGTIVSVSKSGKSLMWCSDKYTLVSGSVMDGTAKYSYEPNPEAVPEEFKLRKNGRWVRAGESMRNGTGLSLGSRDRYYDPHF
;
A
#
# COMPACT_ATOMS: atom_id res chain seq x y z
N MET A 1 -11.20 1.11 -12.82
CA MET A 1 -11.98 0.53 -11.69
C MET A 1 -11.49 1.13 -10.38
N ILE A 2 -12.35 1.35 -9.37
CA ILE A 2 -11.93 1.82 -8.04
C ILE A 2 -11.28 0.66 -7.27
N ASN A 3 -10.15 0.94 -6.60
CA ASN A 3 -9.41 -0.04 -5.80
C ASN A 3 -10.22 -0.50 -4.57
N LYS A 4 -10.75 -1.74 -4.62
CA LYS A 4 -11.61 -2.31 -3.56
C LYS A 4 -10.93 -2.37 -2.18
N LEU A 5 -9.60 -2.49 -2.16
CA LEU A 5 -8.79 -2.49 -0.92
C LEU A 5 -8.92 -1.20 -0.10
N LEU A 6 -9.39 -0.11 -0.71
CA LEU A 6 -9.58 1.19 -0.05
C LEU A 6 -11.05 1.51 0.24
N THR A 7 -12.00 0.75 -0.32
CA THR A 7 -13.44 1.03 -0.20
C THR A 7 -14.11 0.25 0.91
N ASP A 8 -13.57 -0.91 1.28
CA ASP A 8 -14.11 -1.67 2.39
C ASP A 8 -13.61 -1.08 3.71
N PRO A 9 -14.50 -0.66 4.63
CA PRO A 9 -14.07 -0.30 5.97
C PRO A 9 -13.42 -1.54 6.59
N LEU A 10 -12.15 -1.42 6.98
CA LEU A 10 -11.47 -2.48 7.72
C LEU A 10 -12.34 -2.83 8.94
N LYS A 11 -12.88 -4.05 8.98
CA LYS A 11 -13.75 -4.57 10.05
C LYS A 11 -13.11 -4.45 11.45
N THR A 12 -11.79 -4.30 11.49
CA THR A 12 -11.00 -4.06 12.69
C THR A 12 -9.94 -3.01 12.36
N PRO A 13 -9.75 -1.96 13.19
CA PRO A 13 -8.66 -1.02 12.99
C PRO A 13 -7.32 -1.75 13.13
N VAL A 14 -6.62 -1.94 12.00
CA VAL A 14 -5.28 -2.54 11.99
C VAL A 14 -4.30 -1.52 12.57
N VAL A 15 -3.69 -1.87 13.70
CA VAL A 15 -2.64 -1.05 14.31
C VAL A 15 -1.35 -1.23 13.50
N PRO A 16 -0.80 -0.18 12.87
CA PRO A 16 0.43 -0.30 12.11
C PRO A 16 1.60 -0.61 13.04
N VAL A 17 2.42 -1.59 12.66
CA VAL A 17 3.68 -1.90 13.34
C VAL A 17 4.82 -1.94 12.33
N PRO A 18 6.05 -1.53 12.70
CA PRO A 18 7.22 -1.73 11.84
C PRO A 18 7.36 -3.21 11.44
N GLY A 19 7.70 -3.46 10.17
CA GLY A 19 7.76 -4.79 9.56
C GLY A 19 6.43 -5.31 8.99
N MET A 20 5.30 -4.65 9.28
CA MET A 20 4.00 -5.02 8.72
C MET A 20 3.97 -4.76 7.20
N GLY A 21 3.42 -5.72 6.45
CA GLY A 21 3.15 -5.55 5.02
C GLY A 21 1.99 -4.56 4.79
N ALA A 22 2.16 -3.68 3.82
CA ALA A 22 1.14 -2.71 3.43
C ALA A 22 1.18 -2.47 1.92
N THR A 23 0.01 -2.23 1.33
CA THR A 23 -0.16 -2.05 -0.11
C THR A 23 -0.53 -0.61 -0.42
N LYS A 24 0.32 0.07 -1.19
CA LYS A 24 0.06 1.39 -1.74
C LYS A 24 -0.88 1.24 -2.94
N CYS A 25 -2.00 1.94 -2.90
CA CYS A 25 -3.03 1.90 -3.94
C CYS A 25 -3.09 3.26 -4.64
N PHE A 26 -2.77 3.28 -5.93
CA PHE A 26 -2.80 4.48 -6.77
C PHE A 26 -3.74 4.25 -7.95
N ILE A 27 -4.93 4.86 -7.90
CA ILE A 27 -6.01 4.64 -8.88
C ILE A 27 -6.37 3.14 -8.95
N SER A 28 -5.94 2.42 -9.99
CA SER A 28 -6.11 0.97 -10.18
C SER A 28 -4.87 0.18 -9.76
N ASP A 29 -3.68 0.78 -9.84
CA ASP A 29 -2.41 0.12 -9.52
C ASP A 29 -2.26 -0.13 -8.02
N ARG A 30 -1.58 -1.24 -7.72
CA ARG A 30 -1.20 -1.64 -6.36
C ARG A 30 0.27 -1.95 -6.29
N HIS A 31 0.93 -1.42 -5.26
CA HIS A 31 2.34 -1.65 -5.01
C HIS A 31 2.53 -2.23 -3.60
N PRO A 32 3.17 -3.41 -3.49
CA PRO A 32 3.47 -4.02 -2.21
C PRO A 32 4.60 -3.26 -1.52
N GLY A 33 4.57 -3.24 -0.19
CA GLY A 33 5.64 -2.66 0.60
C GLY A 33 5.55 -2.99 2.07
N THR A 34 6.47 -2.42 2.83
CA THR A 34 6.65 -2.69 4.25
C THR A 34 6.65 -1.39 5.03
N ILE A 35 5.97 -1.37 6.18
CA ILE A 35 6.01 -0.26 7.13
C ILE A 35 7.37 -0.28 7.82
N VAL A 36 8.13 0.80 7.72
CA VAL A 36 9.47 0.91 8.30
C VAL A 36 9.44 1.57 9.67
N SER A 37 8.56 2.55 9.86
CA SER A 37 8.41 3.22 11.14
C SER A 37 6.99 3.77 11.31
N VAL A 38 6.61 3.97 12.56
CA VAL A 38 5.32 4.57 12.95
C VAL A 38 5.63 5.67 13.95
N SER A 39 4.97 6.82 13.85
CA SER A 39 5.17 7.91 14.81
C SER A 39 4.62 7.54 16.17
N LYS A 40 5.15 8.16 17.24
CA LYS A 40 4.67 7.96 18.62
C LYS A 40 3.17 8.20 18.78
N SER A 41 2.60 9.07 17.95
CA SER A 41 1.17 9.38 17.94
C SER A 41 0.29 8.31 17.28
N GLY A 42 0.88 7.39 16.51
CA GLY A 42 0.16 6.42 15.68
C GLY A 42 -0.58 7.03 14.48
N LYS A 43 -0.39 8.33 14.18
CA LYS A 43 -1.11 9.05 13.11
C LYS A 43 -0.30 9.26 11.84
N SER A 44 0.98 8.89 11.86
CA SER A 44 1.85 8.90 10.68
C SER A 44 2.75 7.68 10.69
N LEU A 45 3.12 7.22 9.50
CA LEU A 45 4.03 6.09 9.31
C LEU A 45 4.87 6.30 8.06
N MET A 46 6.00 5.59 8.00
CA MET A 46 6.86 5.51 6.83
C MET A 46 6.69 4.14 6.17
N TRP A 47 6.49 4.15 4.86
CA TRP A 47 6.32 2.95 4.04
C TRP A 47 7.42 2.89 2.98
N CYS A 48 8.01 1.72 2.78
CA CYS A 48 8.98 1.46 1.71
C CYS A 48 8.39 0.45 0.74
N SER A 49 8.59 0.68 -0.55
CA SER A 49 8.22 -0.30 -1.58
C SER A 49 9.04 -1.57 -1.43
N ASP A 50 8.40 -2.72 -1.51
CA ASP A 50 9.09 -4.01 -1.54
C ASP A 50 9.65 -4.25 -2.96
N LYS A 51 10.74 -5.04 -3.05
CA LYS A 51 11.15 -5.68 -4.29
C LYS A 51 10.11 -6.75 -4.63
N TYR A 52 9.73 -6.82 -5.89
CA TYR A 52 8.80 -7.84 -6.36
C TYR A 52 9.33 -8.51 -7.62
N THR A 53 9.17 -9.82 -7.70
CA THR A 53 9.57 -10.62 -8.86
C THR A 53 8.39 -11.44 -9.33
N LEU A 54 8.14 -11.44 -10.63
CA LEU A 54 7.09 -12.27 -11.23
C LEU A 54 7.51 -13.73 -11.11
N VAL A 55 6.75 -14.51 -10.35
CA VAL A 55 6.99 -15.93 -10.12
C VAL A 55 6.29 -16.76 -11.19
N SER A 56 5.06 -16.39 -11.56
CA SER A 56 4.26 -17.10 -12.58
C SER A 56 3.10 -16.24 -13.08
N GLY A 57 2.47 -16.66 -14.19
CA GLY A 57 1.36 -15.94 -14.82
C GLY A 57 1.84 -14.80 -15.73
N SER A 58 0.90 -13.96 -16.16
CA SER A 58 1.17 -12.79 -16.99
C SER A 58 0.70 -11.51 -16.33
N VAL A 59 1.49 -10.45 -16.50
CA VAL A 59 1.15 -9.10 -16.04
C VAL A 59 -0.04 -8.52 -16.81
N MET A 60 -0.27 -9.02 -18.03
CA MET A 60 -1.24 -8.47 -18.98
C MET A 60 -2.66 -9.05 -18.83
N ASP A 61 -2.80 -10.21 -18.17
CA ASP A 61 -4.09 -10.92 -18.06
C ASP A 61 -4.60 -11.02 -16.61
N GLY A 62 -3.89 -10.40 -15.66
CA GLY A 62 -4.24 -10.41 -14.24
C GLY A 62 -3.97 -11.74 -13.53
N THR A 63 -3.29 -12.70 -14.16
CA THR A 63 -2.91 -13.98 -13.53
C THR A 63 -1.55 -13.95 -12.83
N ALA A 64 -0.85 -12.81 -12.89
CA ALA A 64 0.46 -12.62 -12.31
C ALA A 64 0.49 -12.95 -10.81
N LYS A 65 1.47 -13.77 -10.43
CA LYS A 65 1.82 -14.07 -9.03
C LYS A 65 3.23 -13.54 -8.77
N TYR A 66 3.38 -12.77 -7.71
CA TYR A 66 4.64 -12.14 -7.35
C TYR A 66 5.18 -12.69 -6.03
N SER A 67 6.50 -12.80 -5.92
CA SER A 67 7.20 -12.87 -4.64
C SER A 67 7.51 -11.46 -4.17
N TYR A 68 7.54 -11.25 -2.85
CA TYR A 68 7.79 -9.95 -2.24
C TYR A 68 8.95 -10.05 -1.26
N GLU A 69 9.90 -9.12 -1.38
CA GLU A 69 11.05 -9.01 -0.49
C GLU A 69 11.19 -7.56 0.00
N PRO A 70 11.41 -7.32 1.30
CA PRO A 70 11.65 -5.96 1.79
C PRO A 70 12.83 -5.30 1.08
N ASN A 71 12.65 -4.05 0.63
CA ASN A 71 13.73 -3.27 0.01
C ASN A 71 14.24 -2.19 0.97
N PRO A 72 15.37 -2.40 1.66
CA PRO A 72 15.92 -1.39 2.57
C PRO A 72 16.47 -0.14 1.84
N GLU A 73 16.72 -0.23 0.54
CA GLU A 73 17.22 0.88 -0.29
C GLU A 73 16.08 1.75 -0.86
N ALA A 74 14.83 1.30 -0.76
CA ALA A 74 13.69 2.06 -1.27
C ALA A 74 13.50 3.35 -0.46
N VAL A 75 13.30 4.47 -1.16
CA VAL A 75 13.00 5.76 -0.53
C VAL A 75 11.71 5.65 0.29
N PRO A 76 11.75 5.90 1.61
CA PRO A 76 10.56 5.84 2.44
C PRO A 76 9.57 6.95 2.07
N GLU A 77 8.30 6.59 1.93
CA GLU A 77 7.18 7.51 1.72
C GLU A 77 6.38 7.69 3.00
N GLU A 78 6.05 8.94 3.35
CA GLU A 78 5.23 9.24 4.54
C GLU A 78 3.73 9.10 4.22
N PHE A 79 3.01 8.37 5.07
CA PHE A 79 1.55 8.28 5.06
C PHE A 79 0.96 8.78 6.38
N LYS A 80 -0.19 9.44 6.30
CA LYS A 80 -0.90 10.03 7.44
C LYS A 80 -2.31 9.48 7.54
N LEU A 81 -2.72 9.15 8.77
CA LEU A 81 -4.08 8.77 9.08
C LEU A 81 -4.99 10.00 8.97
N ARG A 82 -6.03 9.89 8.16
CA ARG A 82 -6.99 10.97 7.92
C ARG A 82 -8.25 10.80 8.78
N LYS A 83 -9.04 11.87 8.89
CA LYS A 83 -10.27 11.90 9.71
C LYS A 83 -11.31 10.86 9.29
N ASN A 84 -11.28 10.42 8.04
CA ASN A 84 -12.14 9.36 7.50
C ASN A 84 -11.58 7.94 7.76
N GLY A 85 -10.52 7.80 8.57
CA GLY A 85 -9.90 6.51 8.89
C GLY A 85 -8.96 5.95 7.80
N ARG A 86 -8.77 6.67 6.68
CA ARG A 86 -7.89 6.22 5.60
C ARG A 86 -6.45 6.71 5.80
N TRP A 87 -5.49 5.86 5.47
CA TRP A 87 -4.09 6.26 5.32
C TRP A 87 -3.88 6.85 3.93
N VAL A 88 -3.39 8.08 3.88
CA VAL A 88 -3.15 8.81 2.62
C VAL A 88 -1.74 9.40 2.66
N ARG A 89 -1.06 9.39 1.52
CA ARG A 89 0.28 9.98 1.39
C ARG A 89 0.31 11.42 1.90
N ALA A 90 1.39 11.78 2.59
CA ALA A 90 1.57 13.13 3.08
C ALA A 90 1.56 14.13 1.90
N GLY A 91 0.91 15.28 2.09
CA GLY A 91 0.74 16.29 1.03
C GLY A 91 -0.44 16.07 0.08
N GLU A 92 -1.04 14.88 0.03
CA GLU A 92 -2.14 14.59 -0.90
C GLU A 92 -3.54 14.75 -0.28
N SER A 93 -4.53 14.99 -1.15
CA SER A 93 -5.92 15.20 -0.75
C SER A 93 -6.58 13.92 -0.22
N MET A 94 -7.56 14.07 0.66
CA MET A 94 -8.30 12.92 1.22
C MET A 94 -9.13 12.15 0.17
N ARG A 95 -9.59 12.83 -0.87
CA ARG A 95 -10.51 12.26 -1.88
C ARG A 95 -9.78 11.48 -2.96
N ASN A 96 -8.70 12.06 -3.49
CA ASN A 96 -7.98 11.53 -4.66
C ASN A 96 -6.53 11.14 -4.36
N GLY A 97 -6.10 11.28 -3.10
CA GLY A 97 -4.75 10.91 -2.72
C GLY A 97 -4.53 9.39 -2.74
N THR A 98 -3.27 9.05 -2.94
CA THR A 98 -2.70 7.72 -2.87
C THR A 98 -2.99 7.13 -1.50
N GLY A 99 -3.73 6.03 -1.50
CA GLY A 99 -4.14 5.34 -0.28
C GLY A 99 -3.14 4.26 0.11
N LEU A 100 -3.10 3.93 1.40
CA LEU A 100 -2.36 2.78 1.90
C LEU A 100 -3.30 1.82 2.63
N SER A 101 -3.28 0.55 2.22
CA SER A 101 -3.99 -0.53 2.90
C SER A 101 -3.00 -1.31 3.76
N LEU A 102 -3.31 -1.46 5.05
CA LEU A 102 -2.44 -2.13 6.01
C LEU A 102 -2.73 -3.64 6.08
N GLY A 103 -1.71 -4.45 6.36
CA GLY A 103 -1.84 -5.88 6.64
C GLY A 103 -1.85 -6.78 5.40
N SER A 104 -1.69 -6.22 4.20
CA SER A 104 -1.64 -6.99 2.95
C SER A 104 -0.50 -6.50 2.05
N ARG A 105 0.12 -7.44 1.31
CA ARG A 105 1.05 -7.16 0.21
C ARG A 105 0.44 -7.65 -1.08
N ASP A 106 0.08 -6.72 -1.95
CA ASP A 106 -0.56 -7.03 -3.21
C ASP A 106 0.02 -6.18 -4.34
N ARG A 107 0.52 -6.84 -5.38
CA ARG A 107 0.95 -6.21 -6.63
C ARG A 107 -0.11 -6.47 -7.68
N TYR A 108 -0.64 -5.39 -8.20
CA TYR A 108 -1.53 -5.40 -9.35
C TYR A 108 -1.13 -4.27 -10.28
N TYR A 109 -0.96 -4.59 -11.55
CA TYR A 109 -0.72 -3.63 -12.62
C TYR A 109 -1.91 -3.64 -13.54
N ASP A 110 -2.48 -2.47 -13.82
CA ASP A 110 -3.55 -2.32 -14.79
C ASP A 110 -2.97 -1.93 -16.15
N PRO A 111 -2.94 -2.82 -17.16
CA PRO A 111 -2.39 -2.50 -18.47
C PRO A 111 -3.30 -1.58 -19.31
N HIS A 112 -4.47 -1.20 -18.80
CA HIS A 112 -5.49 -0.43 -19.53
C HIS A 112 -5.65 1.02 -19.06
N PHE A 113 -4.74 1.52 -18.21
CA PHE A 113 -4.70 2.90 -17.74
C PHE A 113 -3.43 3.63 -18.16
#